data_AF-A0A7C5PW00-F1
#
_entry.id   AF-A0A7C5PW00-F1
#
_cell.length_a   1.000
_cell.length_b   1.000
_cell.length_c   1.000
_cell.angle_alpha   90.00
_cell.angle_beta   90.00
_cell.angle_gamma   90.00
#
_symmetry.space_group_name_H-M   'P 1'
#
loop_
_entity.id
_entity.type
_entity.pdbx_description
1 polymer ?
#
loop_
_entity_poly.entity_id
_entity_poly.type
_entity_poly.pdbx_seq_one_letter_code
_entity_poly.pdbx_strand_id
1 'polypeptide(L)'
;MSLAKRIIPCLDVDNGRVVKGVQFVDIRDAGDPVEVAKRYDEEGADELTFLDITASSDNRDTIVHVVEQVAEQVFIPLTVGGGIRVVEDVRTMLNAGADKVGINTAAVFNPDFVREATDKVGSQCIVVAIDAKQVSVEGEPLRWEIFTHGGRKPTGLDAVEWAVKMM
;
A
#
# COMPACT_ATOMS: atom_id res chain seq x y z
N MET A 1 10.51 13.63 -23.92
CA MET A 1 10.49 14.27 -22.59
C MET A 1 10.63 13.18 -21.55
N SER A 2 11.50 13.35 -20.55
CA SER A 2 11.56 12.42 -19.41
C SER A 2 10.39 12.70 -18.46
N LEU A 3 9.83 11.65 -17.86
CA LEU A 3 8.83 11.79 -16.79
C LEU A 3 9.45 12.48 -15.57
N ALA A 4 8.65 13.31 -14.88
CA ALA A 4 9.08 13.94 -13.63
C ALA A 4 9.21 12.91 -12.50
N LYS A 5 10.07 13.20 -11.52
CA LYS A 5 10.10 12.44 -10.26
C LYS A 5 8.90 12.85 -9.42
N ARG A 6 8.27 11.89 -8.75
CA ARG A 6 7.07 12.10 -7.93
C ARG A 6 7.41 12.12 -6.44
N ILE A 7 6.71 12.94 -5.67
CA ILE A 7 6.74 13.01 -4.21
C ILE A 7 5.38 12.51 -3.69
N ILE A 8 5.42 11.41 -2.93
CA ILE A 8 4.22 10.67 -2.52
C ILE A 8 4.23 10.52 -0.99
N PRO A 9 3.42 11.29 -0.24
CA PRO A 9 3.18 11.02 1.17
C PRO A 9 2.40 9.70 1.34
N CYS A 10 2.80 8.94 2.34
CA CYS A 10 2.14 7.71 2.76
C CYS A 10 1.49 7.91 4.13
N LEU A 11 0.21 7.58 4.23
CA LEU A 11 -0.59 7.71 5.43
C LEU A 11 -0.95 6.32 5.91
N ASP A 12 -0.40 5.93 7.05
CA ASP A 12 -0.85 4.73 7.76
C ASP A 12 -2.19 5.06 8.44
N VAL A 13 -3.21 4.25 8.19
CA VAL A 13 -4.55 4.43 8.74
C VAL A 13 -4.90 3.24 9.63
N ASP A 14 -5.31 3.53 10.87
CA ASP A 14 -5.79 2.53 11.82
C ASP A 14 -7.14 2.99 12.38
N ASN A 15 -8.17 2.16 12.26
CA ASN A 15 -9.54 2.45 12.69
C ASN A 15 -10.06 3.82 12.21
N GLY A 16 -9.75 4.18 10.95
CA GLY A 16 -10.19 5.42 10.32
C GLY A 16 -9.45 6.69 10.77
N ARG A 17 -8.34 6.56 11.49
CA ARG A 17 -7.48 7.67 11.89
C ARG A 17 -6.11 7.54 11.24
N VAL A 18 -5.51 8.65 10.84
CA VAL A 18 -4.10 8.64 10.43
C VAL A 18 -3.27 8.43 11.68
N VAL A 19 -2.29 7.54 11.59
CA VAL A 19 -1.43 7.22 12.71
C VAL A 19 0.04 7.25 12.33
N LYS A 20 0.89 7.38 13.34
CA LYS A 20 2.34 7.30 13.18
C LYS A 20 2.97 6.60 14.37
N GLY A 21 3.85 5.65 14.10
CA GLY A 21 4.60 4.91 15.13
C GLY A 21 5.97 4.49 14.62
N VAL A 22 6.78 3.92 15.50
CA VAL A 22 8.06 3.30 15.12
C VAL A 22 7.85 1.79 15.11
N GLN A 23 8.03 1.14 13.96
CA GLN A 23 7.83 -0.32 13.81
C GLN A 23 6.44 -0.80 14.29
N PHE A 24 5.40 0.00 14.11
CA PHE A 24 4.04 -0.27 14.60
C PHE A 24 3.93 -0.38 16.14
N VAL A 25 4.91 0.13 16.87
CA VAL A 25 4.90 0.33 18.33
C VAL A 25 4.71 1.81 18.64
N ASP A 26 4.05 2.10 19.77
CA ASP A 26 3.73 3.46 20.23
C ASP A 26 2.98 4.28 19.17
N ILE A 27 1.98 3.67 18.54
CA ILE A 27 1.14 4.28 17.52
C ILE A 27 0.43 5.50 18.12
N ARG A 28 0.66 6.67 17.53
CA ARG A 28 0.03 7.94 17.91
C ARG A 28 -0.91 8.39 16.81
N ASP A 29 -2.04 8.96 17.23
CA ASP A 29 -2.95 9.66 16.33
C ASP A 29 -2.21 10.86 15.70
N ALA A 30 -2.30 10.95 14.37
CA ALA A 30 -1.68 11.96 13.54
C ALA A 30 -2.71 12.82 12.76
N GLY A 31 -4.01 12.63 13.01
CA GLY A 31 -5.07 13.46 12.44
C GLY A 31 -6.16 12.71 11.70
N ASP A 32 -7.10 13.50 11.19
CA ASP A 32 -8.18 13.02 10.32
C ASP A 32 -7.66 12.74 8.90
N PRO A 33 -7.95 11.57 8.30
CA PRO A 33 -7.45 11.24 6.97
C PRO A 33 -7.84 12.24 5.89
N VAL A 34 -9.04 12.81 5.95
CA VAL A 34 -9.54 13.76 4.96
C VAL A 34 -8.80 15.09 5.08
N GLU A 35 -8.65 15.61 6.29
CA GLU A 35 -7.90 16.85 6.54
C GLU A 35 -6.42 16.72 6.12
N VAL A 36 -5.78 15.60 6.46
CA VAL A 36 -4.37 15.36 6.13
C VAL A 36 -4.19 15.16 4.62
N ALA A 37 -5.08 14.41 3.96
CA ALA A 37 -5.03 14.20 2.52
C ALA A 37 -5.19 15.52 1.75
N LYS A 38 -6.18 16.34 2.11
CA LYS A 38 -6.40 17.66 1.52
C LYS A 38 -5.19 18.57 1.68
N ARG A 39 -4.59 18.57 2.86
CA ARG A 39 -3.38 19.35 3.12
C ARG A 39 -2.23 18.94 2.20
N TYR A 40 -2.01 17.64 2.01
CA TYR A 40 -0.95 17.17 1.12
C TYR A 40 -1.21 17.50 -0.35
N ASP A 41 -2.47 17.45 -0.79
CA ASP A 41 -2.89 17.90 -2.12
C ASP A 41 -2.58 19.40 -2.32
N GLU A 42 -2.95 20.24 -1.35
CA GLU A 42 -2.67 21.69 -1.34
C GLU A 42 -1.16 22.01 -1.29
N GLU A 43 -0.35 21.17 -0.62
CA GLU A 43 1.10 21.29 -0.56
C GLU A 43 1.81 20.78 -1.84
N GLY A 44 1.06 20.22 -2.80
CA GLY A 44 1.57 19.81 -4.11
C GLY A 44 2.13 18.38 -4.15
N ALA A 45 1.58 17.47 -3.35
CA ALA A 45 1.86 16.04 -3.50
C ALA A 45 1.47 15.56 -4.90
N ASP A 46 2.25 14.65 -5.50
CA ASP A 46 1.95 14.13 -6.85
C ASP A 46 0.96 12.95 -6.82
N GLU A 47 0.76 12.35 -5.64
CA GLU A 47 -0.11 11.21 -5.37
C GLU A 47 -0.18 10.99 -3.84
N LEU A 48 -1.26 10.38 -3.34
CA LEU A 48 -1.36 9.89 -1.97
C LEU A 48 -1.31 8.36 -1.92
N THR A 49 -0.66 7.81 -0.88
CA THR A 49 -0.79 6.38 -0.54
C THR A 49 -1.41 6.21 0.83
N PHE A 50 -2.47 5.42 0.91
CA PHE A 50 -3.12 5.01 2.15
C PHE A 50 -2.77 3.55 2.41
N LEU A 51 -2.27 3.27 3.60
CA LEU A 51 -2.01 1.91 4.06
C LEU A 51 -2.90 1.62 5.27
N ASP A 52 -3.93 0.80 5.06
CA ASP A 52 -4.75 0.29 6.16
C ASP A 52 -3.96 -0.76 6.94
N ILE A 53 -3.65 -0.43 8.19
CA ILE A 53 -2.94 -1.30 9.13
C ILE A 53 -3.86 -1.85 10.22
N THR A 54 -5.17 -1.66 10.07
CA THR A 54 -6.17 -2.11 11.04
C THR A 54 -6.07 -3.63 11.23
N ALA A 55 -5.92 -4.07 12.48
CA ALA A 55 -5.66 -5.47 12.80
C ALA A 55 -6.86 -6.41 12.56
N SER A 56 -8.08 -5.87 12.46
CA SER A 56 -9.32 -6.63 12.27
C SER A 56 -9.75 -6.63 10.80
N SER A 57 -10.00 -7.82 10.25
CA SER A 57 -10.62 -7.96 8.92
C SER A 57 -12.04 -7.39 8.84
N ASP A 58 -12.69 -7.22 9.98
CA ASP A 58 -14.11 -6.89 10.08
C ASP A 58 -14.38 -5.38 9.89
N ASN A 59 -13.34 -4.55 9.86
CA ASN A 59 -13.44 -3.10 9.66
C ASN A 59 -13.23 -2.65 8.20
N ARG A 60 -13.50 -3.55 7.23
CA ARG A 60 -13.33 -3.24 5.81
C ARG A 60 -14.23 -2.09 5.35
N ASP A 61 -15.44 -2.02 5.88
CA ASP A 61 -16.37 -0.94 5.56
C ASP A 61 -15.84 0.43 6.03
N THR A 62 -15.07 0.44 7.13
CA THR A 62 -14.46 1.68 7.65
C THR A 62 -13.45 2.26 6.66
N ILE A 63 -12.56 1.42 6.11
CA ILE A 63 -11.56 1.93 5.16
C ILE A 63 -12.22 2.34 3.83
N VAL A 64 -13.23 1.61 3.36
CA VAL A 64 -13.99 2.00 2.16
C VAL A 64 -14.58 3.40 2.32
N HIS A 65 -15.24 3.67 3.44
CA HIS A 65 -15.83 4.98 3.68
C HIS A 65 -14.79 6.10 3.78
N VAL A 66 -13.64 5.82 4.42
CA VAL A 66 -12.53 6.79 4.47
C VAL A 66 -12.01 7.09 3.06
N VAL A 67 -11.88 6.08 2.20
CA VAL A 67 -11.44 6.25 0.81
C VAL A 67 -12.45 7.11 0.04
N GLU A 68 -13.76 6.85 0.16
CA GLU A 68 -14.82 7.66 -0.46
C GLU A 68 -14.71 9.13 -0.05
N GLN A 69 -14.61 9.39 1.26
CA GLN A 69 -14.51 10.75 1.79
C GLN A 69 -13.25 11.48 1.33
N VAL A 70 -12.11 10.79 1.21
CA VAL A 70 -10.87 11.38 0.72
C VAL A 70 -10.95 11.65 -0.78
N ALA A 71 -11.46 10.70 -1.57
CA ALA A 71 -11.61 10.84 -3.02
C ALA A 71 -12.54 12.00 -3.42
N GLU A 72 -13.50 12.38 -2.57
CA GLU A 72 -14.32 13.58 -2.76
C GLU A 72 -13.54 14.90 -2.60
N GLN A 73 -12.39 14.89 -1.92
CA GLN A 73 -11.64 16.10 -1.56
C GLN A 73 -10.32 16.28 -2.31
N VAL A 74 -9.72 15.21 -2.83
CA VAL A 74 -8.41 15.25 -3.50
C VAL A 74 -8.51 14.90 -4.98
N PHE A 75 -7.73 15.60 -5.82
CA PHE A 75 -7.73 15.38 -7.27
C PHE A 75 -6.43 14.80 -7.81
N ILE A 76 -5.46 14.55 -6.93
CA ILE A 76 -4.25 13.78 -7.22
C ILE A 76 -4.53 12.28 -7.09
N PRO A 77 -3.75 11.42 -7.78
CA PRO A 77 -3.95 9.98 -7.70
C PRO A 77 -3.95 9.44 -6.26
N LEU A 78 -4.81 8.48 -5.98
CA LEU A 78 -4.94 7.81 -4.69
C LEU A 78 -4.65 6.31 -4.81
N THR A 79 -3.59 5.86 -4.12
CA THR A 79 -3.28 4.44 -3.96
C THR A 79 -3.74 3.96 -2.59
N VAL A 80 -4.49 2.85 -2.54
CA VAL A 80 -4.96 2.25 -1.27
C VAL A 80 -4.44 0.82 -1.13
N GLY A 81 -3.79 0.51 -0.02
CA GLY A 81 -3.30 -0.83 0.30
C GLY A 81 -3.69 -1.24 1.72
N GLY A 82 -3.48 -2.52 2.03
CA GLY A 82 -3.82 -3.11 3.34
C GLY A 82 -4.99 -4.09 3.23
N GLY A 83 -4.76 -5.34 3.65
CA GLY A 83 -5.84 -6.35 3.72
C GLY A 83 -6.46 -6.84 2.40
N ILE A 84 -5.93 -6.45 1.23
CA ILE A 84 -6.39 -6.88 -0.10
C ILE A 84 -6.02 -8.34 -0.36
N ARG A 85 -7.01 -9.20 -0.60
CA ARG A 85 -6.82 -10.66 -0.71
C ARG A 85 -7.43 -11.29 -1.97
N VAL A 86 -8.44 -10.65 -2.55
CA VAL A 86 -9.17 -11.14 -3.74
C VAL A 86 -9.45 -9.99 -4.71
N VAL A 87 -9.84 -10.31 -5.95
CA VAL A 87 -10.08 -9.29 -6.99
C VAL A 87 -11.28 -8.40 -6.65
N GLU A 88 -12.25 -8.93 -5.92
CA GLU A 88 -13.39 -8.18 -5.40
C GLU A 88 -12.94 -7.05 -4.48
N ASP A 89 -11.92 -7.27 -3.65
CA ASP A 89 -11.37 -6.22 -2.77
C ASP A 89 -10.77 -5.08 -3.58
N VAL A 90 -10.05 -5.41 -4.66
CA VAL A 90 -9.48 -4.43 -5.60
C VAL A 90 -10.61 -3.59 -6.20
N ARG A 91 -11.66 -4.24 -6.70
CA ARG A 91 -12.81 -3.55 -7.29
C ARG A 91 -13.54 -2.66 -6.30
N THR A 92 -13.71 -3.11 -5.06
CA THR A 92 -14.32 -2.30 -4.00
C THR A 92 -13.54 -1.01 -3.76
N MET A 93 -12.21 -1.08 -3.64
CA MET A 93 -11.38 0.12 -3.44
C MET A 93 -11.39 1.06 -4.65
N LEU A 94 -11.34 0.51 -5.87
CA LEU A 94 -11.43 1.33 -7.08
C LEU A 94 -12.79 2.04 -7.20
N ASN A 95 -13.88 1.34 -6.88
CA ASN A 95 -15.23 1.93 -6.88
C ASN A 95 -15.41 2.98 -5.78
N ALA A 96 -14.70 2.85 -4.66
CA ALA A 96 -14.68 3.84 -3.58
C ALA A 96 -13.93 5.13 -3.96
N GLY A 97 -13.17 5.13 -5.06
CA GLY A 97 -12.44 6.30 -5.55
C GLY A 97 -10.92 6.17 -5.51
N ALA A 98 -10.37 5.00 -5.17
CA ALA A 98 -8.94 4.76 -5.39
C ALA A 98 -8.62 4.64 -6.89
N ASP A 99 -7.50 5.20 -7.32
CA ASP A 99 -6.97 4.98 -8.68
C ASP A 99 -6.18 3.67 -8.76
N LYS A 100 -5.56 3.28 -7.63
CA LYS A 100 -4.65 2.14 -7.53
C LYS A 100 -4.82 1.37 -6.24
N VAL A 101 -4.49 0.09 -6.29
CA VAL A 101 -4.57 -0.83 -5.16
C VAL A 101 -3.22 -1.49 -4.88
N GLY A 102 -2.77 -1.37 -3.64
CA GLY A 102 -1.53 -1.93 -3.11
C GLY A 102 -1.70 -3.36 -2.60
N ILE A 103 -0.90 -4.29 -3.13
CA ILE A 103 -0.91 -5.71 -2.75
C ILE A 103 0.51 -6.10 -2.30
N ASN A 104 0.63 -6.73 -1.12
CA ASN A 104 1.90 -7.27 -0.61
C ASN A 104 1.74 -8.75 -0.23
N THR A 105 1.23 -9.01 0.98
CA THR A 105 1.23 -10.37 1.55
C THR A 105 0.44 -11.37 0.69
N ALA A 106 -0.69 -10.96 0.10
CA ALA A 106 -1.45 -11.83 -0.81
C ALA A 106 -0.68 -12.17 -2.10
N ALA A 107 0.09 -11.22 -2.66
CA ALA A 107 0.92 -11.47 -3.83
C ALA A 107 2.02 -12.51 -3.53
N VAL A 108 2.62 -12.46 -2.34
CA VAL A 108 3.65 -13.42 -1.92
C VAL A 108 3.09 -14.85 -1.84
N PHE A 109 1.91 -15.03 -1.27
CA PHE A 109 1.30 -16.37 -1.12
C PHE A 109 0.59 -16.88 -2.38
N ASN A 110 0.07 -15.97 -3.20
CA ASN A 110 -0.61 -16.29 -4.45
C ASN A 110 -0.17 -15.30 -5.55
N PRO A 111 0.96 -15.53 -6.22
CA PRO A 111 1.46 -14.63 -7.27
C PRO A 111 0.49 -14.46 -8.44
N ASP A 112 -0.32 -15.48 -8.74
CA ASP A 112 -1.30 -15.45 -9.83
C ASP A 112 -2.44 -14.46 -9.55
N PHE A 113 -2.69 -14.11 -8.27
CA PHE A 113 -3.65 -13.07 -7.90
C PHE A 113 -3.31 -11.71 -8.52
N VAL A 114 -2.02 -11.34 -8.58
CA VAL A 114 -1.60 -10.08 -9.21
C VAL A 114 -2.00 -10.08 -10.67
N ARG A 115 -1.71 -11.18 -11.39
CA ARG A 115 -2.09 -11.34 -12.79
C ARG A 115 -3.60 -11.26 -12.98
N GLU A 116 -4.35 -11.99 -12.17
CA GLU A 116 -5.82 -11.98 -12.21
C GLU A 116 -6.39 -10.57 -12.01
N ALA A 117 -5.86 -9.82 -11.04
CA ALA A 117 -6.25 -8.45 -10.81
C ALA A 117 -5.91 -7.56 -12.01
N THR A 118 -4.68 -7.64 -12.55
CA THR A 118 -4.27 -6.84 -13.70
C THR A 118 -5.07 -7.17 -14.97
N ASP A 119 -5.47 -8.43 -15.18
CA ASP A 119 -6.30 -8.84 -16.32
C ASP A 119 -7.72 -8.24 -16.24
N LYS A 120 -8.18 -7.88 -15.02
CA LYS A 120 -9.52 -7.35 -14.78
C LYS A 120 -9.58 -5.83 -14.76
N VAL A 121 -8.57 -5.16 -14.20
CA VAL A 121 -8.58 -3.69 -13.99
C VAL A 121 -7.46 -2.96 -14.73
N GLY A 122 -6.54 -3.69 -15.36
CA GLY A 122 -5.34 -3.14 -15.99
C GLY A 122 -4.17 -3.01 -15.02
N SER A 123 -2.95 -3.14 -15.54
CA SER A 123 -1.73 -3.10 -14.73
C SER A 123 -1.48 -1.74 -14.06
N GLN A 124 -1.96 -0.66 -14.66
CA GLN A 124 -1.84 0.70 -14.10
C GLN A 124 -2.56 0.88 -12.76
N CYS A 125 -3.56 0.02 -12.46
CA CYS A 125 -4.34 0.07 -11.23
C CYS A 125 -3.72 -0.75 -10.09
N ILE A 126 -2.63 -1.50 -10.32
CA ILE A 126 -2.05 -2.41 -9.33
C ILE A 126 -0.64 -1.98 -8.94
N VAL A 127 -0.39 -1.90 -7.63
CA VAL A 127 0.92 -1.64 -7.05
C VAL A 127 1.33 -2.85 -6.20
N VAL A 128 2.46 -3.47 -6.51
CA VAL A 128 3.03 -4.52 -5.64
C VAL A 128 3.97 -3.87 -4.63
N ALA A 129 3.62 -3.93 -3.35
CA ALA A 129 4.46 -3.46 -2.27
C ALA A 129 5.39 -4.58 -1.79
N ILE A 130 6.68 -4.25 -1.67
CA ILE A 130 7.74 -5.18 -1.27
C ILE A 130 8.43 -4.64 -0.03
N ASP A 131 8.25 -5.32 1.11
CA ASP A 131 9.01 -5.04 2.32
C ASP A 131 10.29 -5.88 2.29
N ALA A 132 11.44 -5.24 2.04
CA ALA A 132 12.72 -5.93 1.94
C ALA A 132 13.63 -5.60 3.13
N LYS A 133 14.34 -6.61 3.64
CA LYS A 133 15.36 -6.45 4.69
C LYS A 133 16.66 -7.11 4.28
N GLN A 134 17.77 -6.44 4.55
CA GLN A 134 19.09 -7.03 4.34
C GLN A 134 19.30 -8.18 5.33
N VAL A 135 19.64 -9.35 4.80
CA VAL A 135 19.86 -10.61 5.56
C VAL A 135 21.26 -11.20 5.32
N SER A 136 22.14 -10.43 4.68
CA SER A 136 23.56 -10.72 4.50
C SER A 136 24.35 -10.13 5.66
N VAL A 137 25.41 -10.80 6.10
CA VAL A 137 26.34 -10.26 7.10
C VAL A 137 27.52 -9.53 6.42
N GLU A 138 28.29 -8.78 7.20
CA GLU A 138 29.45 -8.05 6.69
C GLU A 138 30.47 -9.01 6.04
N GLY A 139 30.89 -8.70 4.81
CA GLY A 139 31.79 -9.53 4.01
C GLY A 139 31.12 -10.54 3.08
N GLU A 140 29.80 -10.72 3.16
CA GLU A 140 29.02 -11.52 2.20
C GLU A 140 28.44 -10.66 1.06
N PRO A 141 28.11 -11.26 -0.10
CA PRO A 141 27.32 -10.58 -1.12
C PRO A 141 26.00 -10.05 -0.55
N LEU A 142 25.62 -8.83 -0.98
CA LEU A 142 24.37 -8.21 -0.55
C LEU A 142 23.18 -9.09 -0.91
N ARG A 143 22.43 -9.49 0.11
CA ARG A 143 21.19 -10.26 -0.01
C ARG A 143 20.05 -9.55 0.71
N TRP A 144 18.94 -9.39 0.00
CA TRP A 144 17.72 -8.77 0.49
C TRP A 144 16.59 -9.79 0.42
N GLU A 145 15.97 -10.04 1.57
CA GLU A 145 14.85 -10.97 1.66
C GLU A 145 13.55 -10.20 1.85
N ILE A 146 12.47 -10.73 1.26
CA ILE A 146 11.12 -10.20 1.44
C ILE A 146 10.55 -10.65 2.77
N PHE A 147 9.87 -9.72 3.45
CA PHE A 147 9.11 -9.96 4.65
C PHE A 147 7.62 -9.66 4.42
N THR A 148 6.76 -10.35 5.16
CA THR A 148 5.30 -10.14 5.13
C THR A 148 4.78 -9.83 6.53
N HIS A 149 3.47 -9.56 6.65
CA HIS A 149 2.78 -9.28 7.91
C HIS A 149 3.38 -8.06 8.64
N GLY A 150 3.66 -6.98 7.90
CA GLY A 150 4.30 -5.76 8.43
C GLY A 150 5.76 -5.99 8.80
N GLY A 151 6.52 -6.67 7.94
CA GLY A 151 7.95 -6.91 8.14
C GLY A 151 8.33 -7.98 9.18
N ARG A 152 7.38 -8.75 9.71
CA ARG A 152 7.62 -9.71 10.82
C ARG A 152 7.95 -11.12 10.37
N LYS A 153 7.43 -11.56 9.21
CA LYS A 153 7.57 -12.95 8.76
C LYS A 153 8.51 -13.03 7.55
N PRO A 154 9.69 -13.67 7.68
CA PRO A 154 10.58 -13.93 6.54
C PRO A 154 9.92 -14.88 5.54
N THR A 155 10.32 -14.81 4.28
CA THR A 155 9.72 -15.59 3.17
C THR A 155 10.72 -16.50 2.47
N GLY A 156 12.02 -16.25 2.64
CA GLY A 156 13.10 -16.89 1.89
C GLY A 156 13.24 -16.41 0.44
N LEU A 157 12.41 -15.45 0.00
CA LEU A 157 12.42 -14.93 -1.36
C LEU A 157 13.40 -13.76 -1.48
N ASP A 158 14.23 -13.78 -2.52
CA ASP A 158 15.06 -12.63 -2.87
C ASP A 158 14.19 -11.47 -3.39
N ALA A 159 14.45 -10.26 -2.89
CA ALA A 159 13.64 -9.09 -3.20
C ALA A 159 13.74 -8.66 -4.67
N VAL A 160 14.91 -8.82 -5.30
CA VAL A 160 15.15 -8.42 -6.69
C VAL A 160 14.53 -9.46 -7.63
N GLU A 161 14.74 -10.75 -7.37
CA GLU A 161 14.12 -11.83 -8.15
C GLU A 161 12.60 -11.74 -8.10
N TRP A 162 12.04 -11.43 -6.93
CA TRP A 162 10.61 -11.21 -6.78
C TRP A 162 10.11 -9.98 -7.55
N ALA A 163 10.83 -8.86 -7.49
CA ALA A 163 10.46 -7.67 -8.27
C ALA A 163 10.44 -7.97 -9.77
N VAL A 164 11.40 -8.74 -10.27
CA VAL A 164 11.42 -9.20 -11.68
C VAL A 164 10.24 -10.09 -12.02
N LYS A 165 9.83 -10.97 -11.11
CA LYS A 165 8.66 -11.84 -11.31
C LYS A 165 7.33 -11.06 -11.38
N MET A 166 7.26 -9.91 -10.73
CA MET A 166 6.04 -9.09 -10.64
C MET A 166 5.89 -8.05 -11.76
N MET A 167 6.91 -7.86 -12.60
CA MET A 167 6.87 -7.02 -13.80
C MET A 167 6.32 -7.79 -14.99
#